data_AF-A0A9P8NU39-F1
#
_entry.id   AF-A0A9P8NU39-F1
#
_cell.length_a   1.000
_cell.length_b   1.000
_cell.length_c   1.000
_cell.angle_alpha   90.00
_cell.angle_beta   90.00
_cell.angle_gamma   90.00
#
_symmetry.space_group_name_H-M   'P 1'
#
loop_
_entity.id
_entity.type
_entity.pdbx_description
1 polymer ?
#
loop_
_entity_poly.entity_id
_entity_poly.type
_entity_poly.pdbx_seq_one_letter_code
_entity_poly.pdbx_strand_id
1 'polypeptide(L)'
;MMLVRHFSKAISRCAKVDSSAKSARAIANSIVQNINSNTLPNKNLATRNSAIDAALYFDSLQAQNFFEHAEYKQLPDDSQFIEKHYDELRHYREKLGKSFGEFGSASELFRELSKFKPKFGSRNTRTVPETEVLQDMDQLAVVKFDRFINDLAITLRLNGGHLFTLDLLLHNKELFDSFEQEKK
;
A
#
# COMPACT_ATOMS: atom_id res chain seq x y z
N MET A 1 -49.05 30.68 46.68
CA MET A 1 -47.86 29.96 47.19
C MET A 1 -47.08 29.47 45.97
N MET A 2 -45.95 30.12 45.65
CA MET A 2 -45.24 30.00 44.38
C MET A 2 -44.39 28.70 44.32
N LEU A 3 -44.52 27.93 43.22
CA LEU A 3 -43.59 26.86 42.87
C LEU A 3 -42.29 27.47 42.32
N VAL A 4 -41.19 27.30 43.05
CA VAL A 4 -39.84 27.65 42.58
C VAL A 4 -39.33 26.51 41.68
N ARG A 5 -39.22 26.77 40.38
CA ARG A 5 -38.60 25.85 39.41
C ARG A 5 -37.07 25.96 39.51
N HIS A 6 -36.41 24.89 39.94
CA HIS A 6 -34.96 24.78 39.85
C HIS A 6 -34.53 24.48 38.40
N PHE A 7 -33.88 25.45 37.76
CA PHE A 7 -33.16 25.24 36.50
C PHE A 7 -31.79 24.61 36.82
N SER A 8 -31.60 23.35 36.45
CA SER A 8 -30.26 22.74 36.41
C SER A 8 -29.45 23.36 35.29
N LYS A 9 -28.34 24.02 35.63
CA LYS A 9 -27.34 24.49 34.65
C LYS A 9 -26.66 23.27 34.03
N ALA A 10 -26.90 23.03 32.75
CA ALA A 10 -26.10 22.10 31.95
C ALA A 10 -24.66 22.63 31.86
N ILE A 11 -23.71 21.88 32.41
CA ILE A 11 -22.28 22.15 32.23
C ILE A 11 -21.90 21.61 30.85
N SER A 12 -21.85 22.49 29.84
CA SER A 12 -21.16 22.18 28.58
C SER A 12 -19.68 21.94 28.89
N ARG A 13 -19.28 20.67 28.99
CA ARG A 13 -17.88 20.27 28.98
C ARG A 13 -17.36 20.36 27.54
N CYS A 14 -17.05 21.58 27.09
CA CYS A 14 -16.21 21.72 25.91
C CYS A 14 -14.82 21.20 26.26
N ALA A 15 -14.31 20.23 25.49
CA ALA A 15 -12.94 19.76 25.62
C ALA A 15 -12.00 20.98 25.49
N LYS A 16 -11.22 21.27 26.53
CA LYS A 16 -10.16 22.29 26.44
C LYS A 16 -9.06 21.73 25.55
N VAL A 17 -8.95 22.25 24.33
CA VAL A 17 -7.81 21.98 23.47
C VAL A 17 -6.61 22.68 24.12
N ASP A 18 -5.67 21.88 24.64
CA ASP A 18 -4.40 22.42 25.14
C ASP A 18 -3.57 22.91 23.94
N SER A 19 -3.58 24.22 23.73
CA SER A 19 -2.83 24.91 22.66
C SER A 19 -1.40 25.25 23.08
N SER A 20 -0.86 24.61 24.12
CA SER A 20 0.53 24.83 24.52
C SER A 20 1.48 24.55 23.35
N ALA A 21 2.56 25.32 23.24
CA ALA A 21 3.55 25.17 22.18
C ALA A 21 4.15 23.75 22.10
N LYS A 22 4.13 23.02 23.23
CA LYS A 22 4.58 21.63 23.34
C LYS A 22 3.55 20.67 22.71
N SER A 23 2.26 20.84 23.02
CA SER A 23 1.17 20.07 22.44
C SER A 23 1.02 20.35 20.94
N ALA A 24 1.15 21.61 20.52
CA ALA A 24 1.17 22.00 19.10
C ALA A 24 2.34 21.37 18.32
N ARG A 25 3.54 21.31 18.92
CA ARG A 25 4.70 20.61 18.32
C ARG A 25 4.49 19.09 18.26
N ALA A 26 3.89 18.48 19.28
CA ALA A 26 3.58 17.05 19.26
C ALA A 26 2.55 16.72 18.17
N ILE A 27 1.51 17.54 18.02
CA ILE A 27 0.52 17.41 16.95
C ILE A 27 1.16 17.65 15.59
N ALA A 28 1.98 18.71 15.43
CA ALA A 28 2.68 18.97 14.18
C ALA A 28 3.65 17.84 13.82
N ASN A 29 4.37 17.28 14.78
CA ASN A 29 5.24 16.13 14.55
C ASN A 29 4.45 14.87 14.22
N SER A 30 3.29 14.65 14.84
CA SER A 30 2.40 13.53 14.50
C SER A 30 1.82 13.67 13.10
N ILE A 31 1.39 14.89 12.71
CA ILE A 31 0.89 15.20 11.36
C ILE A 31 2.01 15.06 10.33
N VAL A 32 3.20 15.61 10.60
CA VAL A 32 4.37 15.51 9.71
C VAL A 32 4.84 14.07 9.59
N GLN A 33 4.82 13.30 10.68
CA GLN A 33 5.06 11.86 10.61
C GLN A 33 4.01 11.18 9.75
N ASN A 34 2.72 11.50 9.89
CA ASN A 34 1.61 10.94 9.10
C ASN A 34 1.71 11.27 7.60
N ILE A 35 2.09 12.52 7.28
CA ILE A 35 2.30 13.00 5.90
C ILE A 35 3.54 12.35 5.28
N ASN A 36 4.65 12.25 6.02
CA ASN A 36 5.86 11.60 5.55
C ASN A 36 5.69 10.09 5.43
N SER A 37 4.81 9.46 6.21
CA SER A 37 4.51 8.03 6.08
C SER A 37 3.74 7.63 4.82
N ASN A 38 3.02 8.57 4.21
CA ASN A 38 2.30 8.33 2.95
C ASN A 38 3.17 8.61 1.71
N THR A 39 4.41 9.04 1.92
CA THR A 39 5.35 9.30 0.84
C THR A 39 6.50 8.32 0.98
N LEU A 40 6.56 7.30 0.10
CA LEU A 40 7.76 6.49 -0.07
C LEU A 40 8.98 7.43 -0.23
N PRO A 41 10.15 7.06 0.34
CA PRO A 41 11.29 7.95 0.43
C PRO A 41 11.73 8.48 -0.95
N ASN A 42 11.57 9.80 -1.09
CA ASN A 42 12.23 10.77 -1.98
C ASN A 42 13.14 10.23 -3.12
N LYS A 43 12.58 10.25 -4.35
CA LYS A 43 13.19 10.62 -5.65
C LYS A 43 14.73 10.49 -5.83
N ASN A 44 15.27 9.28 -5.75
CA ASN A 44 16.48 8.91 -6.50
C ASN A 44 16.13 7.72 -7.42
N LEU A 45 15.55 8.05 -8.58
CA LEU A 45 14.51 7.25 -9.25
C LEU A 45 15.00 6.36 -10.41
N ALA A 46 16.30 6.29 -10.75
CA ALA A 46 16.73 5.60 -11.98
C ALA A 46 17.30 4.18 -11.78
N THR A 47 17.66 3.78 -10.56
CA THR A 47 18.42 2.51 -10.36
C THR A 47 17.97 1.68 -9.17
N ARG A 48 17.06 2.22 -8.34
CA ARG A 48 16.64 1.56 -7.12
C ARG A 48 15.44 0.64 -7.39
N ASN A 49 15.50 -0.57 -6.86
CA ASN A 49 14.42 -1.54 -6.99
C ASN A 49 13.33 -1.17 -5.98
N SER A 50 12.20 -0.65 -6.46
CA SER A 50 11.08 -0.22 -5.62
C SER A 50 10.63 -1.30 -4.64
N ALA A 51 10.73 -2.57 -5.03
CA ALA A 51 10.37 -3.69 -4.17
C ALA A 51 11.41 -3.92 -3.06
N ILE A 52 12.71 -3.70 -3.32
CA ILE A 52 13.72 -3.69 -2.24
C ILE A 52 13.43 -2.57 -1.25
N ASP A 53 13.11 -1.37 -1.75
CA ASP A 53 12.83 -0.22 -0.90
C ASP A 53 11.56 -0.46 -0.05
N ALA A 54 10.52 -1.07 -0.63
CA ALA A 54 9.33 -1.50 0.08
C ALA A 54 9.65 -2.56 1.16
N ALA A 55 10.49 -3.55 0.86
CA ALA A 55 10.91 -4.56 1.83
C ALA A 55 11.62 -3.94 3.04
N LEU A 56 12.59 -3.04 2.80
CA LEU A 56 13.31 -2.33 3.86
C LEU A 56 12.36 -1.46 4.70
N TYR A 57 11.37 -0.87 4.06
CA TYR A 57 10.35 -0.08 4.73
C TYR A 57 9.51 -0.97 5.67
N PHE A 58 9.03 -2.13 5.25
CA PHE A 58 8.29 -3.05 6.12
C PHE A 58 9.15 -3.64 7.25
N ASP A 59 10.43 -3.92 7.00
CA ASP A 59 11.38 -4.31 8.06
C ASP A 59 11.49 -3.21 9.13
N SER A 60 11.55 -1.94 8.71
CA SER A 60 11.62 -0.80 9.63
C SER A 60 10.33 -0.64 10.46
N LEU A 61 9.16 -0.93 9.88
CA LEU A 61 7.88 -0.91 10.59
C LEU A 61 7.79 -2.04 11.62
N GLN A 62 8.26 -3.24 11.25
CA GLN A 62 8.31 -4.38 12.16
C GLN A 62 9.24 -4.09 13.34
N ALA A 63 10.42 -3.50 13.09
CA ALA A 63 11.35 -3.09 14.15
C ALA A 63 10.77 -2.00 15.09
N GLN A 64 9.81 -1.21 14.61
CA GLN A 64 9.09 -0.22 15.41
C GLN A 64 7.84 -0.79 16.09
N ASN A 65 7.62 -2.11 16.02
CA ASN A 65 6.44 -2.81 16.53
C ASN A 65 5.11 -2.24 15.99
N PHE A 66 5.15 -1.63 14.80
CA PHE A 66 3.97 -1.02 14.17
C PHE A 66 2.86 -2.05 13.90
N PHE A 67 3.24 -3.31 13.67
CA PHE A 67 2.33 -4.41 13.37
C PHE A 67 2.16 -5.44 14.50
N GLU A 68 2.90 -5.32 15.60
CA GLU A 68 2.96 -6.34 16.67
C GLU A 68 1.60 -6.55 17.36
N HIS A 69 0.69 -5.58 17.21
CA HIS A 69 -0.71 -5.64 17.62
C HIS A 69 -1.67 -5.14 16.52
N ALA A 70 -1.25 -5.16 15.25
CA ALA A 70 -2.12 -4.73 14.17
C ALA A 70 -3.21 -5.79 13.94
N GLU A 71 -4.32 -5.63 14.67
CA GLU A 71 -5.60 -6.19 14.27
C GLU A 71 -5.83 -5.89 12.79
N TYR A 72 -6.35 -6.88 12.06
CA TYR A 72 -6.70 -6.71 10.66
C TYR A 72 -7.52 -5.44 10.48
N LYS A 73 -7.07 -4.58 9.56
CA LYS A 73 -7.81 -3.39 9.15
C LYS A 73 -8.40 -3.65 7.78
N GLN A 74 -9.72 -3.48 7.68
CA GLN A 74 -10.37 -3.47 6.39
C GLN A 74 -9.77 -2.36 5.53
N LEU A 75 -9.55 -2.66 4.25
CA LEU A 75 -9.15 -1.65 3.29
C LEU A 75 -10.27 -0.61 3.17
N PRO A 76 -9.92 0.68 2.99
CA PRO A 76 -10.91 1.69 2.66
C PRO A 76 -11.74 1.29 1.44
N ASP A 77 -13.05 1.58 1.46
CA ASP A 77 -13.95 1.25 0.35
C ASP A 77 -13.58 1.96 -0.97
N ASP A 78 -12.84 3.06 -0.88
CA ASP A 78 -12.29 3.80 -2.03
C ASP A 78 -10.88 3.31 -2.45
N SER A 79 -10.41 2.18 -1.91
CA SER A 79 -9.18 1.53 -2.33
C SER A 79 -9.33 0.96 -3.74
N GLN A 80 -9.00 1.79 -4.73
CA GLN A 80 -9.01 1.39 -6.15
C GLN A 80 -7.88 0.43 -6.53
N PHE A 81 -7.31 -0.30 -5.57
CA PHE A 81 -6.15 -1.15 -5.80
C PHE A 81 -6.51 -2.30 -6.74
N ILE A 82 -7.59 -3.03 -6.43
CA ILE A 82 -7.97 -4.21 -7.21
C ILE A 82 -8.41 -3.83 -8.62
N GLU A 83 -9.13 -2.72 -8.82
CA GLU A 83 -9.52 -2.28 -10.16
C GLU A 83 -8.33 -1.87 -11.03
N LYS A 84 -7.25 -1.36 -10.41
CA LYS A 84 -6.06 -0.87 -11.12
C LYS A 84 -5.02 -1.95 -11.39
N HIS A 85 -4.89 -2.92 -10.48
CA HIS A 85 -3.75 -3.84 -10.43
C HIS A 85 -4.16 -5.31 -10.37
N TYR A 86 -5.40 -5.65 -10.72
CA TYR A 86 -5.85 -7.05 -10.74
C TYR A 86 -4.97 -7.94 -11.62
N ASP A 87 -4.69 -7.50 -12.85
CA ASP A 87 -3.88 -8.27 -13.81
C ASP A 87 -2.46 -8.45 -13.31
N GLU A 88 -1.85 -7.39 -12.77
CA GLU A 88 -0.51 -7.44 -12.16
C GLU A 88 -0.49 -8.37 -10.94
N LEU A 89 -1.48 -8.26 -10.05
CA LEU A 89 -1.57 -9.06 -8.84
C LEU A 89 -1.71 -10.54 -9.17
N ARG A 90 -2.55 -10.88 -10.15
CA ARG A 90 -2.71 -12.25 -10.65
C ARG A 90 -1.42 -12.74 -11.30
N HIS A 91 -0.82 -11.96 -12.20
CA HIS A 91 0.43 -12.31 -12.87
C HIS A 91 1.58 -12.59 -11.91
N TYR A 92 1.73 -11.78 -10.86
CA TYR A 92 2.77 -12.00 -9.86
C TYR A 92 2.46 -13.17 -8.94
N ARG A 93 1.18 -13.43 -8.62
CA ARG A 93 0.78 -14.65 -7.89
C ARG A 93 1.18 -15.91 -8.66
N GLU A 94 0.89 -15.95 -9.95
CA GLU A 94 1.25 -17.06 -10.84
C GLU A 94 2.77 -17.23 -10.94
N LYS A 95 3.53 -16.13 -11.05
CA LYS A 95 5.01 -16.17 -11.07
C LYS A 95 5.64 -16.62 -9.76
N LEU A 96 5.04 -16.26 -8.63
CA LEU A 96 5.52 -16.68 -7.31
C LEU A 96 5.19 -18.15 -7.03
N GLY A 97 4.18 -18.70 -7.69
CA GLY A 97 3.79 -20.12 -7.60
C GLY A 97 3.20 -20.51 -6.24
N LYS A 98 2.86 -19.54 -5.39
CA LYS A 98 2.25 -19.75 -4.07
C LYS A 98 1.29 -18.63 -3.70
N SER A 99 0.40 -18.88 -2.74
CA SER A 99 -0.56 -17.88 -2.23
C SER A 99 0.15 -16.73 -1.52
N PHE A 100 -0.41 -15.52 -1.55
CA PHE A 100 0.19 -14.39 -0.83
C PHE A 100 0.16 -14.59 0.69
N GLY A 101 -0.88 -15.24 1.21
CA GLY A 101 -0.98 -15.61 2.63
C GLY A 101 0.06 -16.64 3.11
N GLU A 102 0.80 -17.31 2.21
CA GLU A 102 1.86 -18.26 2.58
C GLU A 102 3.21 -17.60 2.84
N PHE A 103 3.34 -16.29 2.58
CA PHE A 103 4.54 -15.53 2.95
C PHE A 103 4.49 -15.14 4.43
N GLY A 104 5.63 -15.24 5.13
CA GLY A 104 5.70 -14.95 6.55
C GLY A 104 5.59 -13.46 6.88
N SER A 105 5.96 -12.59 5.94
CA SER A 105 5.86 -11.13 6.10
C SER A 105 5.75 -10.40 4.76
N ALA A 106 5.23 -9.17 4.80
CA ALA A 106 5.22 -8.29 3.64
C ALA A 106 6.63 -8.02 3.11
N SER A 107 7.63 -7.90 3.99
CA SER A 107 9.03 -7.76 3.58
C SER A 107 9.52 -8.95 2.75
N GLU A 108 9.17 -10.17 3.13
CA GLU A 108 9.51 -11.38 2.37
C GLU A 108 8.88 -11.35 0.97
N LEU A 109 7.59 -11.00 0.89
CA LEU A 109 6.89 -10.84 -0.40
C LEU A 109 7.60 -9.83 -1.30
N PHE A 110 7.93 -8.64 -0.78
CA PHE A 110 8.61 -7.60 -1.57
C PHE A 110 10.02 -8.00 -2.01
N ARG A 111 10.75 -8.78 -1.19
CA ARG A 111 12.05 -9.36 -1.58
C ARG A 111 11.91 -10.34 -2.74
N GLU A 112 10.88 -11.18 -2.72
CA GLU A 112 10.61 -12.09 -3.85
C GLU A 112 10.16 -11.32 -5.11
N LEU A 113 9.28 -10.33 -4.96
CA LEU A 113 8.85 -9.46 -6.08
C LEU A 113 10.01 -8.70 -6.71
N SER A 114 11.03 -8.33 -5.92
CA SER A 114 12.21 -7.62 -6.41
C SER A 114 12.97 -8.38 -7.51
N LYS A 115 12.90 -9.72 -7.51
CA LYS A 115 13.54 -10.57 -8.51
C LYS A 115 12.90 -10.44 -9.89
N PHE A 116 11.66 -9.98 -9.95
CA PHE A 116 10.89 -9.81 -11.19
C PHE A 116 10.92 -8.40 -11.74
N LYS A 117 11.67 -7.47 -11.13
CA LYS A 117 11.79 -6.10 -11.64
C LYS A 117 12.33 -6.13 -13.08
N PRO A 118 11.61 -5.55 -14.07
CA PRO A 118 12.12 -5.44 -15.43
C PRO A 118 13.45 -4.66 -15.44
N LYS A 119 14.43 -5.14 -16.21
CA LYS A 119 15.71 -4.47 -16.38
C LYS A 119 15.72 -3.72 -17.70
N PHE A 120 16.09 -2.45 -17.68
CA PHE A 120 16.39 -1.70 -18.90
C PHE A 120 17.48 -2.42 -19.71
N GLY A 121 17.18 -2.75 -20.96
CA GLY A 121 18.18 -3.24 -21.93
C GLY A 121 18.66 -4.68 -21.73
N SER A 122 17.99 -5.52 -20.93
CA SER A 122 18.36 -6.93 -20.76
C SER A 122 17.78 -7.83 -21.85
N ARG A 123 18.01 -7.51 -23.13
CA ARG A 123 17.93 -8.48 -24.22
C ARG A 123 19.32 -8.67 -24.78
N ASN A 124 19.81 -9.90 -24.68
CA ASN A 124 21.07 -10.34 -25.25
C ASN A 124 21.26 -9.77 -26.66
N THR A 125 22.41 -9.17 -26.87
CA THR A 125 22.92 -8.71 -28.15
C THR A 125 22.83 -9.82 -29.19
N ARG A 126 21.80 -9.80 -30.04
CA ARG A 126 21.89 -10.29 -31.40
C ARG A 126 20.71 -9.76 -32.22
N THR A 127 21.07 -8.81 -33.08
CA THR A 127 20.39 -8.40 -34.32
C THR A 127 19.00 -7.79 -34.17
N VAL A 128 18.90 -6.45 -34.24
CA VAL A 128 18.17 -5.64 -35.24
C VAL A 128 18.11 -4.17 -34.72
N PRO A 129 18.35 -3.13 -35.55
CA PRO A 129 18.23 -1.74 -35.13
C PRO A 129 16.76 -1.28 -35.22
N GLU A 130 16.08 -1.21 -34.07
CA GLU A 130 14.77 -0.57 -33.92
C GLU A 130 14.73 0.11 -32.53
N THR A 131 15.62 1.09 -32.36
CA THR A 131 16.18 1.45 -31.05
C THR A 131 15.31 2.40 -30.22
N GLU A 132 14.29 3.04 -30.78
CA GLU A 132 13.46 4.02 -30.04
C GLU A 132 12.17 3.38 -29.47
N VAL A 133 11.40 2.65 -30.27
CA VAL A 133 10.12 2.02 -29.83
C VAL A 133 10.35 0.94 -28.77
N LEU A 134 11.46 0.20 -28.85
CA LEU A 134 11.81 -0.85 -27.88
C LEU A 134 12.25 -0.28 -26.52
N GLN A 135 12.89 0.90 -26.50
CA GLN A 135 13.26 1.56 -25.25
C GLN A 135 12.03 2.06 -24.49
N ASP A 136 11.04 2.60 -25.21
CA ASP A 136 9.79 3.08 -24.62
C ASP A 136 8.98 1.96 -23.95
N MET A 137 8.97 0.75 -24.54
CA MET A 137 8.26 -0.40 -23.99
C MET A 137 8.93 -0.97 -22.73
N ASP A 138 10.26 -1.04 -22.71
CA ASP A 138 11.02 -1.44 -21.51
C ASP A 138 10.84 -0.42 -20.38
N GLN A 139 10.82 0.88 -20.72
CA GLN A 139 10.57 1.95 -19.76
C GLN A 139 9.15 1.86 -19.18
N LEU A 140 8.14 1.62 -20.03
CA LEU A 140 6.77 1.46 -19.59
C LEU A 140 6.61 0.27 -18.64
N ALA A 141 7.28 -0.85 -18.92
CA ALA A 141 7.26 -2.02 -18.04
C ALA A 141 7.84 -1.73 -16.66
N VAL A 142 8.96 -0.99 -16.58
CA VAL A 142 9.56 -0.56 -15.31
C VAL A 142 8.62 0.36 -14.55
N VAL A 143 8.02 1.36 -15.23
CA VAL A 143 7.09 2.31 -14.60
C VAL A 143 5.85 1.58 -14.07
N LYS A 144 5.28 0.63 -14.83
CA LYS A 144 4.16 -0.19 -14.38
C LYS A 144 4.52 -1.02 -13.15
N PHE A 145 5.68 -1.67 -13.16
CA PHE A 145 6.16 -2.43 -12.02
C PHE A 145 6.32 -1.55 -10.78
N ASP A 146 7.02 -0.41 -10.90
CA ASP A 146 7.27 0.48 -9.76
C ASP A 146 5.96 1.06 -9.22
N ARG A 147 4.99 1.39 -10.09
CA ARG A 147 3.64 1.81 -9.67
C ARG A 147 2.90 0.71 -8.90
N PHE A 148 2.90 -0.52 -9.43
CA PHE A 148 2.29 -1.67 -8.76
C PHE A 148 2.87 -1.87 -7.36
N ILE A 149 4.20 -1.86 -7.22
CA ILE A 149 4.87 -2.05 -5.94
C ILE A 149 4.49 -0.95 -4.93
N ASN A 150 4.46 0.31 -5.37
CA ASN A 150 4.11 1.42 -4.49
C ASN A 150 2.66 1.32 -4.00
N ASP A 151 1.72 1.04 -4.90
CA ASP A 151 0.31 0.92 -4.55
C ASP A 151 0.05 -0.33 -3.68
N LEU A 152 0.78 -1.42 -3.92
CA LEU A 152 0.75 -2.63 -3.08
C LEU A 152 1.29 -2.34 -1.68
N ALA A 153 2.39 -1.61 -1.56
CA ALA A 153 2.98 -1.23 -0.28
C ALA A 153 2.02 -0.36 0.54
N ILE A 154 1.34 0.60 -0.09
CA ILE A 154 0.30 1.42 0.55
C ILE A 154 -0.86 0.52 1.03
N THR A 155 -1.35 -0.36 0.17
CA THR A 155 -2.46 -1.28 0.48
C THR A 155 -2.13 -2.16 1.68
N LEU A 156 -0.95 -2.76 1.70
CA LEU A 156 -0.49 -3.58 2.82
C LEU A 156 -0.22 -2.75 4.07
N ARG A 157 0.24 -1.51 3.95
CA ARG A 157 0.37 -0.63 5.11
C ARG A 157 -1.00 -0.35 5.74
N LEU A 158 -2.01 -0.07 4.92
CA LEU A 158 -3.36 0.25 5.38
C LEU A 158 -4.03 -0.94 6.07
N ASN A 159 -3.86 -2.15 5.52
CA ASN A 159 -4.49 -3.34 6.08
C ASN A 159 -3.76 -3.95 7.28
N GLY A 160 -2.59 -3.41 7.67
CA GLY A 160 -1.79 -3.93 8.79
C GLY A 160 -0.75 -4.98 8.41
N GLY A 161 -0.40 -5.11 7.12
CA GLY A 161 0.59 -6.05 6.60
C GLY A 161 0.02 -7.44 6.30
N HIS A 162 -1.31 -7.57 6.33
CA HIS A 162 -2.02 -8.85 6.24
C HIS A 162 -2.13 -9.33 4.78
N LEU A 163 -1.24 -10.26 4.39
CA LEU A 163 -1.08 -10.69 3.00
C LEU A 163 -2.24 -11.51 2.44
N PHE A 164 -2.96 -12.28 3.28
CA PHE A 164 -4.13 -13.07 2.86
C PHE A 164 -5.22 -12.20 2.20
N THR A 165 -5.25 -10.90 2.53
CA THR A 165 -6.18 -9.93 1.94
C THR A 165 -6.02 -9.85 0.42
N LEU A 166 -4.79 -10.02 -0.09
CA LEU A 166 -4.53 -9.99 -1.52
C LEU A 166 -5.17 -11.19 -2.24
N ASP A 167 -5.09 -12.38 -1.64
CA ASP A 167 -5.74 -13.57 -2.18
C ASP A 167 -7.28 -13.43 -2.14
N LEU A 168 -7.81 -12.83 -1.07
CA LEU A 168 -9.25 -12.54 -0.96
C LEU A 168 -9.72 -11.55 -2.03
N LEU A 169 -8.95 -10.49 -2.29
CA LEU A 169 -9.26 -9.50 -3.33
C LEU A 169 -9.28 -10.15 -4.73
N LEU A 170 -8.29 -11.00 -5.04
CA LEU A 170 -8.26 -11.75 -6.29
C LEU A 170 -9.49 -12.65 -6.43
N HIS A 171 -9.77 -13.46 -5.40
CA HIS A 171 -10.88 -14.40 -5.43
C HIS A 171 -12.23 -13.69 -5.58
N ASN A 172 -12.43 -12.59 -4.86
CA ASN A 172 -13.66 -11.80 -4.98
C ASN A 172 -13.82 -11.25 -6.39
N LYS A 173 -12.75 -10.71 -6.99
CA LYS A 173 -12.80 -10.16 -8.34
C LYS A 173 -13.10 -11.24 -9.40
N GLU A 174 -12.48 -12.41 -9.29
CA GLU A 174 -12.77 -13.58 -10.14
C GLU A 174 -14.24 -14.00 -10.06
N LEU A 175 -14.81 -14.05 -8.84
CA LEU A 175 -16.22 -14.36 -8.64
C LEU A 175 -17.13 -13.31 -9.27
N PHE A 176 -16.87 -12.02 -9.04
CA PHE A 176 -17.64 -10.93 -9.66
C PHE A 176 -17.63 -11.03 -11.19
N ASP A 177 -16.47 -11.26 -11.79
CA ASP A 177 -16.33 -11.39 -13.24
C ASP A 177 -17.10 -12.60 -13.78
N SER A 178 -17.11 -13.72 -13.04
CA SER A 178 -17.90 -14.90 -13.42
C SER A 178 -19.42 -14.62 -13.41
N PHE A 179 -19.92 -13.92 -12.40
CA PHE A 179 -21.34 -13.53 -12.33
C PHE A 179 -21.74 -12.54 -13.43
N GLU A 180 -20.84 -11.66 -13.84
CA GLU A 180 -21.12 -10.74 -14.97
C GLU A 180 -21.16 -11.47 -16.31
N GLN A 181 -20.36 -12.53 -16.46
CA GLN A 181 -20.37 -13.36 -17.66
C GLN A 181 -21.63 -14.21 -17.76
N GLU A 182 -22.13 -14.76 -16.65
CA GLU A 182 -23.38 -15.53 -16.62
C GLU A 182 -24.65 -14.69 -16.90
N LYS A 183 -24.57 -13.36 -16.71
CA LYS A 183 -25.68 -12.44 -17.00
C LYS A 183 -25.74 -11.97 -18.45
N LYS A 184 -24.74 -12.28 -19.28
CA LYS A 184 -24.69 -11.93 -20.71
C LYS A 184 -25.21 -13.08 -21.57
#